data_AF-V5IEB5-F1
#
_entry.id   AF-V5IEB5-F1
#
_cell.length_a   1.000
_cell.length_b   1.000
_cell.length_c   1.000
_cell.angle_alpha   90.00
_cell.angle_beta   90.00
_cell.angle_gamma   90.00
#
_symmetry.space_group_name_H-M   'P 1'
#
loop_
_entity.id
_entity.type
_entity.pdbx_description
1 polymer ?
#
loop_
_entity_poly.entity_id
_entity_poly.type
_entity_poly.pdbx_seq_one_letter_code
_entity_poly.pdbx_strand_id
1 'polypeptide(L)'
;MPGCCVPQCSNHSRNGWKVYGVPTNAERRRLWIVQIKRDDWKPNRSSSVCSAHFEPSAFEDRRADGWQKLKPNAVPTLFSFRRISSDPLPPLPSCESYKPDPRAVSMEPIQSSSCGDEGALLGTTSCSLKVTGDIWFGCCSCTY
;
A
#
# COMPACT_ATOMS: atom_id res chain seq x y z
N MET A 1 26.61 -6.13 1.76
CA MET A 1 25.49 -6.73 2.51
C MET A 1 24.36 -5.73 2.63
N PRO A 2 23.11 -6.11 2.39
CA PRO A 2 21.99 -5.17 2.48
C PRO A 2 21.78 -4.74 3.94
N GLY A 3 21.68 -3.43 4.15
CA GLY A 3 21.32 -2.83 5.43
C GLY A 3 19.83 -2.50 5.51
N CYS A 4 19.38 -2.09 6.70
CA CYS A 4 18.03 -1.58 6.88
C CYS A 4 17.81 -0.31 6.05
N CYS A 5 16.73 -0.23 5.28
CA CYS A 5 16.39 0.95 4.47
C CYS A 5 15.61 2.01 5.25
N VAL A 6 15.22 1.71 6.50
CA VAL A 6 14.51 2.63 7.39
C VAL A 6 15.42 3.80 7.76
N PRO A 7 14.94 5.06 7.63
CA PRO A 7 15.71 6.23 8.06
C PRO A 7 16.16 6.09 9.51
N GLN A 8 17.38 6.55 9.81
CA GLN A 8 17.97 6.50 11.15
C GLN A 8 18.19 5.08 11.71
N CYS A 9 18.11 4.04 10.87
CA CYS A 9 18.43 2.67 11.26
C CYS A 9 19.76 2.23 10.64
N SER A 10 20.74 1.87 11.47
CA SER A 10 22.04 1.33 11.06
C SER A 10 22.12 -0.21 11.18
N ASN A 11 21.00 -0.85 11.52
CA ASN A 11 20.93 -2.30 11.71
C ASN A 11 21.11 -3.05 10.38
N HIS A 12 21.84 -4.15 10.45
CA HIS A 12 22.11 -5.02 9.30
C HIS A 12 22.58 -6.39 9.79
N SER A 13 22.68 -7.37 8.88
CA SER A 13 22.96 -8.77 9.24
C SER A 13 24.29 -9.00 9.95
N ARG A 14 25.34 -8.20 9.71
CA ARG A 14 26.62 -8.32 10.44
C ARG A 14 26.50 -7.96 11.91
N ASN A 15 25.50 -7.15 12.28
CA ASN A 15 25.23 -6.76 13.66
C ASN A 15 24.22 -7.72 14.35
N GLY A 16 24.01 -8.92 13.80
CA GLY A 16 23.12 -9.93 14.38
C GLY A 16 21.62 -9.71 14.10
N TRP A 17 21.26 -8.68 13.33
CA TRP A 17 19.86 -8.39 13.02
C TRP A 17 19.34 -9.20 11.84
N LYS A 18 18.17 -9.83 12.01
CA LYS A 18 17.44 -10.43 10.89
C LYS A 18 16.93 -9.31 9.99
N VAL A 19 17.18 -9.41 8.69
CA VAL A 19 16.72 -8.43 7.68
C VAL A 19 15.75 -9.11 6.73
N TYR A 20 14.68 -8.41 6.40
CA TYR A 20 13.60 -8.90 5.54
C TYR A 20 13.53 -8.03 4.30
N GLY A 21 13.68 -8.64 3.13
CA GLY A 21 13.54 -7.96 1.85
C GLY A 21 12.14 -7.39 1.68
N VAL A 22 12.05 -6.25 0.97
CA VAL A 22 10.75 -5.66 0.64
C VAL A 22 9.93 -6.66 -0.21
N PRO A 23 8.66 -6.92 0.13
CA PRO A 23 7.83 -7.90 -0.55
C PRO A 23 7.71 -7.69 -2.06
N THR A 24 7.53 -8.78 -2.79
CA THR A 24 7.23 -8.76 -4.24
C THR A 24 5.80 -8.31 -4.53
N ASN A 25 4.86 -8.70 -3.65
CA ASN A 25 3.46 -8.35 -3.76
C ASN A 25 3.27 -6.83 -3.71
N ALA A 26 2.59 -6.28 -4.72
CA ALA A 26 2.47 -4.85 -4.94
C ALA A 26 1.72 -4.13 -3.80
N GLU A 27 0.65 -4.73 -3.28
CA GLU A 27 -0.15 -4.16 -2.20
C GLU A 27 0.66 -4.11 -0.89
N ARG A 28 1.25 -5.23 -0.51
CA ARG A 28 2.09 -5.31 0.69
C ARG A 28 3.31 -4.39 0.59
N ARG A 29 3.91 -4.29 -0.60
CA ARG A 29 5.02 -3.36 -0.87
C ARG A 29 4.58 -1.91 -0.68
N ARG A 30 3.41 -1.53 -1.19
CA ARG A 30 2.86 -0.17 -0.99
C ARG A 30 2.70 0.14 0.50
N LEU A 31 2.14 -0.79 1.28
CA LEU A 31 2.00 -0.62 2.73
C LEU A 31 3.35 -0.40 3.42
N TRP A 32 4.38 -1.16 3.05
CA TRP A 32 5.72 -0.99 3.59
C TRP A 32 6.32 0.39 3.24
N ILE A 33 6.16 0.84 1.99
CA ILE A 33 6.66 2.16 1.55
C ILE A 33 5.99 3.28 2.32
N VAL A 34 4.65 3.27 2.39
CA VAL A 34 3.84 4.27 3.13
C VAL A 34 4.30 4.37 4.58
N GLN A 35 4.61 3.23 5.18
CA GLN A 35 4.87 3.15 6.60
C GLN A 35 6.32 3.52 6.97
N ILE A 36 7.28 3.26 6.07
CA ILE A 36 8.67 3.74 6.19
C ILE A 36 8.74 5.27 6.08
N LYS A 37 7.75 5.91 5.44
CA LYS A 37 7.64 7.38 5.29
C LYS A 37 8.94 8.02 4.81
N ARG A 38 9.50 7.48 3.72
CA ARG A 38 10.69 8.02 3.08
C ARG A 38 10.28 8.70 1.78
N ASP A 39 10.40 10.01 1.76
CA ASP A 39 10.15 10.81 0.56
C ASP A 39 11.15 10.45 -0.55
N ASP A 40 10.68 10.45 -1.80
CA ASP A 40 11.47 10.21 -3.02
C ASP A 40 12.25 8.90 -3.09
N TRP A 41 11.83 7.87 -2.33
CA TRP A 41 12.51 6.58 -2.30
C TRP A 41 11.68 5.45 -2.89
N LYS A 42 12.31 4.68 -3.79
CA LYS A 42 11.74 3.46 -4.38
C LYS A 42 12.51 2.23 -3.89
N PRO A 43 11.83 1.21 -3.33
CA PRO A 43 12.50 -0.01 -2.92
C PRO A 43 13.09 -0.76 -4.11
N ASN A 44 14.33 -1.19 -3.96
CA ASN A 44 15.05 -2.06 -4.89
C ASN A 44 15.22 -3.48 -4.29
N ARG A 45 15.78 -4.43 -5.04
CA ARG A 45 16.07 -5.80 -4.58
C ARG A 45 16.96 -5.88 -3.34
N SER A 46 17.80 -4.87 -3.12
CA SER A 46 18.64 -4.73 -1.93
C SER A 46 17.97 -4.03 -0.76
N SER A 47 16.74 -3.53 -0.93
CA SER A 47 15.99 -2.85 0.12
C SER A 47 15.43 -3.87 1.09
N SER A 48 15.80 -3.72 2.36
CA SER A 48 15.41 -4.62 3.43
C SER A 48 15.12 -3.86 4.72
N VAL A 49 14.26 -4.42 5.55
CA VAL A 49 13.88 -3.86 6.85
C VAL A 49 14.29 -4.86 7.93
N CYS A 50 14.97 -4.38 8.98
CA CYS A 50 15.40 -5.26 10.07
C CYS A 50 14.24 -5.66 10.99
N SER A 51 14.42 -6.76 11.74
CA SER A 51 13.40 -7.31 12.66
C SER A 51 12.95 -6.33 13.74
N ALA A 52 13.77 -5.33 14.10
CA ALA A 52 13.42 -4.31 15.08
C ALA A 52 12.19 -3.46 14.71
N HIS A 53 11.83 -3.42 13.42
CA HIS A 53 10.70 -2.63 12.93
C HIS A 53 9.38 -3.41 12.88
N PHE A 54 9.38 -4.69 13.26
CA PHE A 54 8.20 -5.55 13.25
C PHE A 54 7.82 -5.94 14.67
N GLU A 55 6.53 -5.90 14.95
CA GLU A 55 5.98 -6.42 16.19
C GLU A 55 6.21 -7.95 16.28
N PRO A 56 6.49 -8.52 17.46
CA PRO A 56 6.60 -9.98 17.64
C PRO A 56 5.39 -10.76 17.10
N SER A 57 4.19 -10.16 17.14
CA SER A 57 2.95 -10.75 16.62
C SER A 57 2.87 -10.81 15.09
N ALA A 58 3.69 -10.04 14.38
CA ALA A 58 3.78 -10.00 12.93
C ALA A 58 4.55 -11.19 12.35
N PHE A 59 5.21 -11.98 13.20
CA PHE A 59 5.93 -13.18 12.80
C PHE A 59 5.03 -14.42 12.86
N GLU A 60 5.27 -15.36 11.94
CA GLU A 60 4.73 -16.71 12.01
C GLU A 60 5.33 -17.44 13.22
N ASP A 61 4.63 -18.49 13.67
CA ASP A 61 5.12 -19.36 14.73
C ASP A 61 6.49 -19.96 14.37
N ARG A 62 7.24 -20.31 15.41
CA ARG A 62 8.59 -20.85 15.26
C ARG A 62 8.55 -22.11 14.40
N ARG A 63 9.07 -22.00 13.18
CA ARG A 63 9.36 -23.16 12.35
C ARG A 63 10.44 -24.01 13.02
N ALA A 64 10.42 -25.32 12.77
CA ALA A 64 11.43 -26.26 13.24
C ALA A 64 12.86 -25.83 12.83
N ASP A 65 13.00 -25.15 11.70
CA ASP A 65 14.28 -24.66 11.16
C ASP A 65 14.85 -23.43 11.90
N GLY A 66 14.15 -22.91 12.93
CA GLY A 66 14.55 -21.69 13.66
C GLY A 66 14.42 -20.38 12.86
N TRP A 67 14.02 -20.46 11.58
CA TRP A 67 13.77 -19.29 10.74
C TRP A 67 12.43 -18.65 11.10
N GLN A 68 12.44 -17.33 11.33
CA GLN A 68 11.25 -16.59 11.71
C GLN A 68 10.75 -15.79 10.51
N LYS A 69 9.68 -16.28 9.88
CA LYS A 69 9.07 -15.68 8.70
C LYS A 69 8.03 -14.64 9.11
N LEU A 70 7.90 -13.57 8.31
CA LEU A 70 6.85 -12.58 8.48
C LEU A 70 5.53 -13.09 7.91
N LYS A 71 4.43 -12.90 8.64
CA LYS A 71 3.06 -13.18 8.16
C LYS A 71 2.77 -12.41 6.87
N PRO A 72 1.79 -12.87 6.05
CA PRO A 72 1.44 -12.19 4.80
C PRO A 72 0.92 -10.75 5.02
N ASN A 73 0.24 -10.50 6.14
CA ASN A 73 -0.26 -9.19 6.57
C ASN A 73 0.76 -8.38 7.39
N ALA A 74 1.99 -8.87 7.56
CA ALA A 74 2.99 -8.19 8.36
C ALA A 74 3.50 -6.93 7.64
N VAL A 75 3.33 -5.80 8.32
CA VAL A 75 3.84 -4.48 7.96
C VAL A 75 4.78 -4.00 9.07
N PRO A 76 5.86 -3.27 8.74
CA PRO A 76 6.72 -2.72 9.78
C PRO A 76 5.92 -1.67 10.56
N THR A 77 5.80 -1.75 11.86
CA THR A 77 5.01 -0.80 12.67
C THR A 77 5.87 0.04 13.59
N LEU A 78 7.04 -0.48 13.97
CA LEU A 78 7.90 0.10 14.99
C LEU A 78 8.94 1.02 14.34
N PHE A 79 8.75 2.34 14.46
CA PHE A 79 9.72 3.33 13.98
C PHE A 79 10.09 4.28 15.11
N SER A 80 11.39 4.47 15.34
CA SER A 80 11.89 5.34 16.41
C SER A 80 11.48 6.80 16.25
N PHE A 81 11.25 7.27 15.02
CA PHE A 81 10.74 8.63 14.76
C PHE A 81 9.26 8.82 15.12
N ARG A 82 8.52 7.75 15.46
CA ARG A 82 7.14 7.84 15.97
C ARG A 82 7.06 7.95 17.49
N ARG A 83 8.19 8.06 18.19
CA ARG A 83 8.16 8.40 19.62
C ARG A 83 7.89 9.89 19.79
N ILE A 84 6.61 10.27 19.70
CA ILE A 84 5.88 11.23 20.56
C ILE A 84 4.45 11.30 19.98
N SER A 85 3.62 10.42 20.50
CA SER A 85 2.21 10.62 20.84
C SER A 85 1.65 9.22 21.03
N SER A 86 1.50 8.83 22.28
CA SER A 86 0.52 7.83 22.70
C SER A 86 -0.91 8.35 22.43
N ASP A 87 -1.16 8.85 21.23
CA ASP A 87 -2.50 9.13 20.77
C ASP A 87 -2.98 7.86 20.05
N PRO A 88 -4.04 7.22 20.55
CA PRO A 88 -4.63 6.08 19.89
C PRO A 88 -4.96 6.45 18.44
N LEU A 89 -4.74 5.50 17.52
CA LEU A 89 -5.20 5.64 16.13
C LEU A 89 -6.64 6.18 16.16
N PRO A 90 -6.98 7.24 15.40
CA PRO A 90 -8.38 7.61 15.26
C PRO A 90 -9.11 6.35 14.78
N PRO A 91 -10.18 5.92 15.47
CA PRO A 91 -10.93 4.75 15.04
C PRO A 91 -11.29 4.97 13.58
N LEU A 92 -10.99 3.97 12.74
CA LEU A 92 -11.49 3.93 11.37
C LEU A 92 -12.99 4.25 11.47
N PRO A 93 -13.54 5.18 10.66
CA PRO A 93 -14.96 5.42 10.68
C PRO A 93 -15.65 4.10 10.35
N SER A 94 -16.19 3.44 11.37
CA SER A 94 -17.11 2.33 11.18
C SER A 94 -18.28 2.90 10.41
N CYS A 95 -18.72 2.20 9.37
CA CYS A 95 -19.78 2.60 8.46
C CYS A 95 -21.18 2.75 9.13
N GLU A 96 -21.27 2.63 10.46
CA GLU A 96 -22.52 2.62 11.24
C GLU A 96 -22.82 3.93 12.01
N SER A 97 -22.26 5.06 11.59
CA SER A 97 -22.71 6.37 12.11
C SER A 97 -22.88 7.42 11.02
N TYR A 98 -23.61 7.06 9.97
CA TYR A 98 -24.49 8.04 9.34
C TYR A 98 -25.84 7.96 10.08
N LYS A 99 -26.06 8.85 11.06
CA LYS A 99 -27.44 9.18 11.44
C LYS A 99 -27.93 10.11 10.33
N PRO A 100 -28.81 9.69 9.41
CA PRO A 100 -29.47 10.67 8.56
C PRO A 100 -30.22 11.63 9.49
N ASP A 101 -29.90 12.91 9.39
CA ASP A 101 -30.61 13.95 10.10
C ASP A 101 -32.08 13.91 9.65
N PRO A 102 -33.06 13.71 10.55
CA PRO A 102 -34.48 13.61 10.18
C PRO A 102 -35.05 14.96 9.67
N ARG A 103 -34.25 16.03 9.58
CA ARG A 103 -34.68 17.34 9.08
C ARG A 103 -34.25 17.66 7.65
N ALA A 104 -33.59 16.74 6.94
CA ALA A 104 -33.36 16.89 5.50
C ALA A 104 -34.50 16.28 4.67
N VAL A 105 -35.75 16.62 4.99
CA VAL A 105 -36.87 16.59 4.04
C VAL A 105 -37.53 17.96 4.12
N SER A 106 -36.98 18.89 3.37
CA SER A 106 -37.75 19.99 2.81
C SER A 106 -37.44 19.95 1.32
N MET A 107 -38.17 19.06 0.66
CA MET A 107 -38.37 19.14 -0.78
C MET A 107 -39.20 20.40 -1.04
N GLU A 108 -38.54 21.46 -1.47
CA GLU A 108 -39.26 22.61 -2.05
C GLU A 108 -39.57 22.26 -3.51
N PRO A 109 -40.84 22.32 -3.94
CA PRO A 109 -41.21 22.06 -5.33
C PRO A 109 -40.86 23.28 -6.18
N ILE A 110 -39.79 23.20 -6.97
CA ILE A 110 -39.54 24.19 -8.02
C ILE A 110 -40.45 23.85 -9.20
N GLN A 111 -41.58 24.54 -9.30
CA GLN A 111 -42.38 24.56 -10.52
C GLN A 111 -41.79 25.55 -11.54
N SER A 112 -41.44 24.98 -12.69
CA SER A 112 -41.64 25.47 -14.06
C SER A 112 -40.86 26.67 -14.63
N SER A 113 -40.16 26.41 -15.74
CA SER A 113 -40.35 27.09 -17.05
C SER A 113 -39.32 26.53 -18.06
N SER A 114 -39.74 25.64 -18.97
CA SER A 114 -40.24 25.87 -20.33
C SER A 114 -39.15 25.98 -21.42
N CYS A 115 -39.19 24.98 -22.30
CA CYS A 115 -38.83 24.90 -23.73
C CYS A 115 -37.60 25.61 -24.31
N GLY A 116 -36.77 24.81 -24.96
CA GLY A 116 -35.83 25.21 -26.01
C GLY A 116 -35.25 23.96 -26.69
N ASP A 117 -35.89 23.55 -27.79
CA ASP A 117 -35.40 22.57 -28.76
C ASP A 117 -34.22 23.17 -29.52
N GLU A 118 -33.07 22.46 -29.58
CA GLU A 118 -32.24 22.43 -30.79
C GLU A 118 -31.30 21.22 -30.72
N GLY A 119 -31.44 20.33 -31.69
CA GLY A 119 -30.58 19.18 -31.87
C GLY A 119 -29.26 19.52 -32.57
N ALA A 120 -28.19 18.83 -32.18
CA ALA A 120 -27.04 18.63 -33.05
C ALA A 120 -26.50 17.20 -32.89
N LEU A 121 -26.51 16.52 -34.03
CA LEU A 121 -26.08 15.16 -34.33
C LEU A 121 -24.55 14.98 -34.28
N LEU A 122 -24.17 13.69 -34.31
CA LEU A 122 -22.89 13.11 -34.73
C LEU A 122 -21.81 13.06 -33.62
N GLY A 123 -21.12 11.95 -33.35
CA GLY A 123 -20.98 10.74 -34.17
C GLY A 123 -20.46 9.56 -33.35
N THR A 124 -20.86 8.40 -33.85
CA THR A 124 -20.40 7.06 -33.50
C THR A 124 -18.95 6.84 -33.89
N THR A 125 -18.13 6.31 -32.99
CA THR A 125 -16.97 5.46 -33.32
C THR A 125 -16.37 4.97 -31.99
N SER A 126 -16.69 3.78 -31.52
CA SER A 126 -16.09 2.49 -31.91
C SER A 126 -14.56 2.48 -31.83
N CYS A 127 -14.02 2.23 -30.64
CA CYS A 127 -12.68 1.64 -30.50
C CYS A 127 -12.77 0.37 -29.65
N SER A 128 -13.34 -0.68 -30.26
CA SER A 128 -12.83 -2.03 -30.01
C SER A 128 -11.51 -2.20 -30.75
N LEU A 129 -10.78 -3.26 -30.40
CA LEU A 129 -9.53 -3.79 -30.99
C LEU A 129 -8.29 -3.40 -30.18
N LYS A 130 -7.38 -4.29 -29.82
CA LYS A 130 -7.29 -5.75 -29.93
C LYS A 130 -6.10 -6.15 -29.06
N VAL A 131 -6.18 -7.32 -28.45
CA VAL A 131 -4.99 -8.02 -27.97
C VAL A 131 -4.09 -8.30 -29.19
N THR A 132 -2.85 -7.85 -29.15
CA THR A 132 -1.76 -8.37 -29.97
C THR A 132 -0.69 -8.82 -28.98
N GLY A 133 -0.54 -10.13 -28.88
CA GLY A 133 0.44 -10.75 -28.00
C GLY A 133 1.76 -10.89 -28.71
N ASP A 134 2.84 -10.53 -28.02
CA ASP A 134 4.21 -11.01 -28.22
C ASP A 134 5.18 -10.29 -27.25
N ILE A 135 4.88 -10.24 -25.94
CA ILE A 135 5.92 -9.83 -24.98
C ILE A 135 6.75 -11.07 -24.63
N TRP A 136 7.72 -11.31 -25.50
CA TRP A 136 8.76 -12.33 -25.43
C TRP A 136 9.43 -12.38 -24.05
N PHE A 137 9.52 -13.58 -23.49
CA PHE A 137 10.34 -13.90 -22.31
C PHE A 137 11.82 -13.69 -22.65
N GLY A 138 12.36 -12.51 -22.33
CA GLY A 138 13.79 -12.25 -22.33
C GLY A 138 14.46 -12.88 -21.12
N CYS A 139 14.77 -14.18 -21.22
CA CYS A 139 15.70 -14.88 -20.34
C CYS A 139 17.13 -14.45 -20.69
N CYS A 140 17.72 -13.53 -19.93
CA CYS A 140 19.17 -13.30 -19.97
C CYS A 140 19.84 -14.16 -18.90
N SER A 141 20.12 -15.40 -19.28
CA SER A 141 21.19 -16.20 -18.69
C SER A 141 22.56 -15.64 -19.11
N CYS A 142 23.56 -15.84 -18.24
CA CYS A 142 25.02 -15.81 -18.50
C CYS A 142 25.70 -14.42 -18.52
N THR A 143 26.90 -14.16 -17.99
CA THR A 143 27.95 -14.92 -17.27
C THR A 143 29.06 -13.93 -16.87
N TYR A 144 29.50 -13.91 -15.61
CA TYR A 144 30.89 -14.09 -15.13
C TYR A 144 30.88 -14.07 -13.60
#